data_AF-A0A962NXQ3-F1
#
_entry.id   AF-A0A962NXQ3-F1
#
_cell.length_a   1.000
_cell.length_b   1.000
_cell.length_c   1.000
_cell.angle_alpha   90.00
_cell.angle_beta   90.00
_cell.angle_gamma   90.00
#
_symmetry.space_group_name_H-M   'P 1'
#
loop_
_entity.id
_entity.type
_entity.pdbx_description
1 polymer ?
#
loop_
_entity_poly.entity_id
_entity_poly.type
_entity_poly.pdbx_seq_one_letter_code
_entity_poly.pdbx_strand_id
1 'polypeptide(L)'
;MTHIKEWLTDLALLPETHLENFQPCCIKATSVTLSEKDVDRKLKHLGKVTGWLQETGRVITLDKQSISCDSFPMSGEFCAEHIHYILKYIGRNEWQLDTFVYQACQASEASHLAEKIQHRMVGAKNKKSLMYWRLWEAESELSPAPVVRIALFAGFVE
;
A
#
# COMPACT_ATOMS: atom_id res chain seq x y z
N MET A 1 -18.05 -0.41 -20.50
CA MET A 1 -16.79 -1.15 -20.28
C MET A 1 -16.03 -0.40 -19.22
N THR A 2 -15.26 -1.08 -18.36
CA THR A 2 -14.40 -0.40 -17.39
C THR A 2 -13.25 0.30 -18.13
N HIS A 3 -12.97 1.56 -17.79
CA HIS A 3 -11.86 2.35 -18.36
C HIS A 3 -10.51 1.61 -18.29
N ILE A 4 -10.35 0.73 -17.30
CA ILE A 4 -9.18 -0.13 -17.08
C ILE A 4 -8.86 -1.02 -18.29
N LYS A 5 -9.86 -1.59 -18.96
CA LYS A 5 -9.62 -2.46 -20.12
C LYS A 5 -9.07 -1.67 -21.31
N GLU A 6 -9.59 -0.47 -21.50
CA GLU A 6 -9.15 0.45 -22.56
C GLU A 6 -7.72 0.89 -22.29
N TRP A 7 -7.39 1.31 -21.06
CA TRP A 7 -6.02 1.70 -20.69
C TRP A 7 -5.01 0.58 -20.88
N LEU A 8 -5.35 -0.66 -20.53
CA LEU A 8 -4.47 -1.81 -20.78
C LEU A 8 -4.22 -2.03 -22.28
N THR A 9 -5.23 -1.76 -23.11
CA THR A 9 -5.09 -1.84 -24.57
C THR A 9 -4.18 -0.71 -25.06
N ASP A 10 -4.34 0.50 -24.56
CA ASP A 10 -3.51 1.66 -24.93
C ASP A 10 -2.06 1.49 -24.50
N LEU A 11 -1.82 1.04 -23.25
CA LEU A 11 -0.48 0.75 -22.73
C LEU A 11 0.23 -0.31 -23.58
N ALA A 12 -0.50 -1.26 -24.15
CA ALA A 12 0.08 -2.29 -25.01
C ALA A 12 0.54 -1.79 -26.38
N LEU A 13 0.10 -0.58 -26.77
CA LEU A 13 0.54 0.09 -27.99
C LEU A 13 1.76 1.00 -27.75
N LEU A 14 2.10 1.29 -26.49
CA LEU A 14 3.21 2.17 -26.15
C LEU A 14 4.55 1.40 -26.16
N PRO A 15 5.59 1.90 -26.85
CA PRO A 15 6.92 1.33 -26.76
C PRO A 15 7.46 1.47 -25.32
N GLU A 16 8.31 0.53 -24.90
CA GLU A 16 9.02 0.56 -23.60
C GLU A 16 8.13 0.45 -22.34
N THR A 17 6.86 0.08 -22.49
CA THR A 17 5.98 -0.20 -21.35
C THR A 17 6.11 -1.65 -20.89
N HIS A 18 6.44 -1.84 -19.62
CA HIS A 18 6.47 -3.14 -18.95
C HIS A 18 5.06 -3.56 -18.52
N LEU A 19 4.25 -4.07 -19.45
CA LEU A 19 2.87 -4.51 -19.18
C LEU A 19 2.78 -5.55 -18.06
N GLU A 20 3.82 -6.35 -17.86
CA GLU A 20 3.93 -7.33 -16.77
C GLU A 20 3.86 -6.71 -15.37
N ASN A 21 4.10 -5.40 -15.26
CA ASN A 21 3.99 -4.67 -13.99
C ASN A 21 2.55 -4.22 -13.70
N PHE A 22 1.63 -4.33 -14.65
CA PHE A 22 0.26 -3.87 -14.52
C PHE A 22 -0.70 -5.02 -14.25
N GLN A 23 -1.59 -4.86 -13.27
CA GLN A 23 -2.59 -5.85 -12.88
C GLN A 23 -3.93 -5.19 -12.56
N PRO A 24 -5.03 -5.56 -13.23
CA PRO A 24 -6.36 -5.12 -12.81
C PRO A 24 -6.70 -5.62 -11.41
N CYS A 25 -7.26 -4.75 -10.58
CA CYS A 25 -7.64 -5.11 -9.22
C CYS A 25 -8.88 -4.38 -8.72
N CYS A 26 -9.46 -4.97 -7.68
CA CYS A 26 -10.43 -4.32 -6.81
C CYS A 26 -9.79 -4.07 -5.44
N ILE A 27 -10.16 -2.95 -4.82
CA ILE A 27 -9.78 -2.66 -3.45
C ILE A 27 -11.01 -2.41 -2.59
N LYS A 28 -10.95 -2.86 -1.34
CA LYS A 28 -11.86 -2.41 -0.28
C LYS A 28 -11.05 -1.64 0.74
N ALA A 29 -11.44 -0.40 0.99
CA ALA A 29 -10.79 0.46 1.96
C ALA A 29 -11.68 0.63 3.19
N THR A 30 -11.08 0.51 4.37
CA THR A 30 -11.71 0.92 5.64
C THR A 30 -10.72 1.77 6.41
N SER A 31 -11.24 2.64 7.27
CA SER A 31 -10.42 3.48 8.13
C SER A 31 -10.98 3.47 9.54
N VAL A 32 -10.10 3.43 10.54
CA VAL A 32 -10.48 3.50 11.95
C VAL A 32 -9.56 4.46 12.67
N THR A 33 -10.16 5.32 13.50
CA THR A 33 -9.42 6.15 14.44
C THR A 33 -9.15 5.36 15.72
N LEU A 34 -7.89 5.35 16.15
CA LEU A 34 -7.41 4.65 17.33
C LEU A 34 -6.93 5.69 18.35
N SER A 35 -7.24 5.46 19.62
CA SER A 35 -6.66 6.22 20.72
C SER A 35 -5.28 5.67 21.10
N GLU A 36 -4.54 6.44 21.90
CA GLU A 36 -3.26 6.02 22.50
C GLU A 36 -3.35 4.70 23.27
N LYS A 37 -4.49 4.43 23.91
CA LYS A 37 -4.70 3.19 24.66
C LYS A 37 -4.96 1.99 23.76
N ASP A 38 -5.40 2.23 22.52
CA ASP A 38 -5.85 1.18 21.61
C ASP A 38 -4.85 0.86 20.51
N VAL A 39 -3.98 1.81 20.14
CA VAL A 39 -3.06 1.68 18.99
C VAL A 39 -2.15 0.46 19.12
N ASP A 40 -1.44 0.32 20.24
CA ASP A 40 -0.52 -0.81 20.45
C ASP A 40 -1.24 -2.15 20.44
N ARG A 41 -2.42 -2.21 21.08
CA ARG A 41 -3.25 -3.41 21.06
C ARG A 41 -3.67 -3.73 19.63
N LYS A 42 -4.13 -2.75 18.87
CA LYS A 42 -4.59 -2.95 17.49
C LYS A 42 -3.47 -3.40 16.56
N LEU A 43 -2.28 -2.80 16.68
CA LEU A 43 -1.10 -3.20 15.90
C LEU A 43 -0.66 -4.64 16.20
N LYS A 44 -0.67 -5.05 17.48
CA LYS A 44 -0.40 -6.45 17.87
C LYS A 44 -1.43 -7.43 17.28
N HIS A 45 -2.70 -7.03 17.18
CA HIS A 45 -3.77 -7.87 16.62
C HIS A 45 -3.69 -8.03 15.10
N LEU A 46 -2.84 -7.28 14.39
CA LEU A 46 -2.61 -7.49 12.95
C LEU A 46 -1.88 -8.82 12.68
N GLY A 47 -1.31 -9.45 13.71
CA GLY A 47 -0.60 -10.72 13.56
C GLY A 47 0.83 -10.51 13.07
N LYS A 48 1.30 -11.36 12.14
CA LYS A 48 2.64 -11.26 11.55
C LYS A 48 2.55 -10.48 10.24
N VAL A 49 3.33 -9.40 10.13
CA VAL A 49 3.34 -8.53 8.96
C VAL A 49 4.77 -8.34 8.43
N THR A 50 4.86 -7.96 7.16
CA THR A 50 6.08 -7.38 6.58
C THR A 50 5.82 -5.89 6.35
N GLY A 51 6.80 -5.04 6.63
CA GLY A 51 6.58 -3.60 6.55
C GLY A 51 7.62 -2.79 7.30
N TRP A 52 7.25 -1.57 7.63
CA TRP A 52 8.07 -0.71 8.46
C TRP A 52 7.20 0.08 9.44
N LEU A 53 7.73 0.30 10.63
CA LEU A 53 7.12 1.13 11.68
C LEU A 53 8.11 2.23 12.04
N GLN A 54 7.68 3.47 11.94
CA GLN A 54 8.38 4.60 12.53
C GLN A 54 7.85 4.83 13.94
N GLU A 55 8.76 4.91 14.89
CA GLU A 55 8.48 5.37 16.24
C GLU A 55 9.27 6.65 16.53
N THR A 56 9.10 7.22 17.72
CA THR A 56 9.91 8.36 18.16
C THR A 56 11.39 7.97 18.27
N GLY A 57 12.16 8.34 17.24
CA GLY A 57 13.63 8.21 17.21
C GLY A 57 14.18 7.02 16.40
N ARG A 58 13.33 6.16 15.82
CA ARG A 58 13.80 5.06 14.97
C ARG A 58 12.78 4.64 13.93
N VAL A 59 13.28 3.97 12.88
CA VAL A 59 12.48 3.23 11.91
C VAL A 59 12.84 1.76 12.02
N ILE A 60 11.84 0.93 12.21
CA ILE A 60 11.95 -0.52 12.37
C ILE A 60 11.46 -1.16 11.08
N THR A 61 12.25 -2.09 10.53
CA THR A 61 11.81 -2.96 9.44
C THR A 61 11.28 -4.27 10.00
N LEU A 62 10.12 -4.71 9.51
CA LEU A 62 9.43 -5.92 9.91
C LEU A 62 9.45 -6.92 8.74
N ASP A 63 9.82 -8.17 9.02
CA ASP A 63 9.79 -9.26 8.04
C ASP A 63 9.07 -10.48 8.62
N LYS A 64 7.76 -10.57 8.36
CA LYS A 64 6.85 -11.59 8.91
C LYS A 64 6.89 -11.65 10.45
N GLN A 65 6.92 -10.48 11.09
CA GLN A 65 7.00 -10.34 12.55
C GLN A 65 5.74 -9.70 13.11
N SER A 66 5.45 -9.97 14.37
CA SER A 66 4.40 -9.23 15.09
C SER A 66 4.92 -7.85 15.50
N ILE A 67 4.04 -6.85 15.39
CA ILE A 67 4.39 -5.48 15.77
C ILE A 67 4.46 -5.40 17.30
N SER A 68 5.61 -4.97 17.81
CA SER A 68 5.78 -4.53 19.19
C SER A 68 6.32 -3.12 19.17
N CYS A 69 5.64 -2.23 19.87
CA CYS A 69 6.10 -0.86 20.02
C CYS A 69 6.99 -0.77 21.28
N ASP A 70 8.22 -0.26 21.15
CA ASP A 70 9.05 0.09 22.32
C ASP A 70 8.91 1.57 22.68
N SER A 71 8.42 2.39 21.74
CA SER A 71 8.08 3.79 21.96
C SER A 71 6.85 4.20 21.14
N PHE A 72 6.54 5.50 21.14
CA PHE A 72 5.32 6.02 20.54
C PHE A 72 5.32 5.82 19.02
N PRO A 73 4.37 5.03 18.45
CA PRO A 73 4.31 4.82 17.01
C PRO A 73 3.87 6.11 16.30
N MET A 74 4.54 6.47 15.20
CA MET A 74 4.30 7.71 14.47
C MET A 74 3.65 7.45 13.11
N SER A 75 4.21 6.51 12.36
CA SER A 75 3.70 6.12 11.06
C SER A 75 4.14 4.69 10.73
N GLY A 76 3.49 4.06 9.77
CA GLY A 76 3.94 2.76 9.30
C GLY A 76 3.13 2.27 8.14
N GLU A 77 3.74 1.38 7.37
CA GLU A 77 3.07 0.65 6.30
C GLU A 77 3.37 -0.82 6.46
N PHE A 78 2.33 -1.63 6.37
CA PHE A 78 2.40 -3.06 6.61
C PHE A 78 1.63 -3.82 5.55
N CYS A 79 2.06 -5.04 5.24
CA CYS A 79 1.29 -5.98 4.47
C CYS A 79 1.29 -7.36 5.15
N ALA A 80 0.15 -8.03 5.06
CA ALA A 80 -0.04 -9.42 5.39
C ALA A 80 -0.89 -10.04 4.29
N GLU A 81 -0.26 -10.91 3.48
CA GLU A 81 -0.88 -11.51 2.31
C GLU A 81 -1.48 -10.46 1.35
N HIS A 82 -2.80 -10.33 1.34
CA HIS A 82 -3.60 -9.47 0.47
C HIS A 82 -4.17 -8.25 1.21
N ILE A 83 -3.80 -8.07 2.48
CA ILE A 83 -4.24 -6.95 3.31
C ILE A 83 -3.07 -6.01 3.55
N HIS A 84 -3.30 -4.73 3.27
CA HIS A 84 -2.34 -3.65 3.42
C HIS A 84 -2.86 -2.67 4.46
N TYR A 85 -1.94 -2.11 5.22
CA TYR A 85 -2.24 -1.22 6.32
C TYR A 85 -1.37 0.02 6.23
N ILE A 86 -1.97 1.18 6.48
CA ILE A 86 -1.25 2.44 6.62
C ILE A 86 -1.63 3.05 7.96
N LEU A 87 -0.64 3.21 8.84
CA LEU A 87 -0.77 3.88 10.11
C LEU A 87 -0.26 5.30 9.99
N LYS A 88 -1.06 6.27 10.46
CA LYS A 88 -0.68 7.68 10.54
C LYS A 88 -1.07 8.24 11.89
N TYR A 89 -0.13 8.89 12.57
CA TYR A 89 -0.46 9.77 13.69
C TYR A 89 -1.15 11.04 13.15
N ILE A 90 -2.37 11.31 13.61
CA ILE A 90 -3.19 12.45 13.16
C ILE A 90 -3.23 13.61 14.16
N GLY A 91 -2.47 13.50 15.26
CA GLY A 91 -2.40 14.50 16.32
C GLY A 91 -3.24 14.14 17.54
N ARG A 92 -3.07 14.91 18.63
CA ARG A 92 -3.86 14.78 19.87
C ARG A 92 -3.96 13.35 20.42
N ASN A 93 -2.89 12.57 20.33
CA ASN A 93 -2.85 11.18 20.79
C ASN A 93 -3.91 10.30 20.07
N GLU A 94 -4.12 10.56 18.78
CA GLU A 94 -4.96 9.77 17.90
C GLU A 94 -4.20 9.31 16.65
N TRP A 95 -4.56 8.13 16.17
CA TRP A 95 -4.02 7.52 14.97
C TRP A 95 -5.13 7.15 14.02
N GLN A 96 -4.87 7.27 12.74
CA GLN A 96 -5.67 6.67 11.70
C GLN A 96 -4.99 5.39 11.22
N LEU A 97 -5.72 4.28 11.24
CA LEU A 97 -5.31 3.04 10.63
C LEU A 97 -6.19 2.78 9.40
N ASP A 98 -5.64 3.04 8.23
CA ASP A 98 -6.27 2.70 6.97
C ASP A 98 -5.95 1.24 6.64
N THR A 99 -6.96 0.48 6.23
CA THR A 99 -6.85 -0.93 5.84
C THR A 99 -7.37 -1.09 4.42
N PHE A 100 -6.57 -1.76 3.58
CA PHE A 100 -6.89 -2.02 2.19
C PHE A 100 -6.83 -3.51 1.93
N VAL A 101 -7.93 -4.08 1.45
CA VAL A 101 -7.97 -5.46 0.96
C VAL A 101 -7.78 -5.41 -0.55
N TYR A 102 -6.64 -5.89 -1.02
CA TYR A 102 -6.28 -5.96 -2.43
C TYR A 102 -6.74 -7.29 -3.03
N GLN A 103 -7.40 -7.24 -4.18
CA GLN A 103 -7.80 -8.44 -4.90
C GLN A 103 -7.58 -8.25 -6.40
N ALA A 104 -6.67 -9.04 -6.97
CA ALA A 104 -6.52 -9.13 -8.42
C ALA A 104 -7.80 -9.68 -9.06
N CYS A 105 -8.19 -9.13 -10.21
CA CYS A 105 -9.41 -9.52 -10.90
C CYS A 105 -9.27 -9.37 -12.43
N GLN A 106 -10.33 -9.69 -13.16
CA GLN A 106 -10.40 -9.45 -14.60
C GLN A 106 -10.61 -7.96 -14.87
N ALA A 107 -10.07 -7.46 -15.99
CA ALA A 107 -10.16 -6.04 -16.34
C ALA A 107 -11.61 -5.52 -16.40
N SER A 108 -12.57 -6.36 -16.81
CA SER A 108 -14.00 -6.03 -16.87
C SER A 108 -14.66 -5.77 -15.52
N GLU A 109 -14.05 -6.22 -14.43
CA GLU A 109 -14.56 -6.12 -13.06
C GLU A 109 -13.72 -5.18 -12.19
N ALA A 110 -12.59 -4.71 -12.72
CA ALA A 110 -11.62 -3.92 -12.00
C ALA A 110 -12.12 -2.50 -11.73
N SER A 111 -11.94 -2.05 -10.49
CA SER A 111 -12.10 -0.64 -10.14
C SER A 111 -10.80 0.14 -10.29
N HIS A 112 -9.65 -0.55 -10.27
CA HIS A 112 -8.33 0.06 -10.33
C HIS A 112 -7.40 -0.73 -11.27
N LEU A 113 -6.39 -0.05 -11.79
CA LEU A 113 -5.22 -0.66 -12.40
C LEU A 113 -4.04 -0.52 -11.42
N ALA A 114 -3.50 -1.64 -10.93
CA ALA A 114 -2.32 -1.64 -10.08
C ALA A 114 -1.04 -1.70 -10.92
N GLU A 115 -0.09 -0.83 -10.64
CA GLU A 115 1.25 -0.84 -11.23
C GLU A 115 2.28 -1.18 -10.15
N LYS A 116 3.12 -2.18 -10.43
CA LYS A 116 4.21 -2.58 -9.54
C LYS A 116 5.42 -1.68 -9.70
N ILE A 117 5.87 -1.08 -8.60
CA ILE A 117 7.01 -0.14 -8.63
C ILE A 117 8.03 -0.50 -7.56
N GLN A 118 9.30 -0.47 -7.97
CA GLN A 118 10.45 -0.71 -7.11
C GLN A 118 11.19 0.60 -6.84
N HIS A 119 11.33 0.94 -5.58
CA HIS A 119 12.10 2.08 -5.11
C HIS A 119 13.38 1.61 -4.44
N ARG A 120 14.54 2.06 -4.94
CA ARG A 120 15.82 1.78 -4.29
C ARG A 120 15.88 2.50 -2.96
N MET A 121 16.17 1.77 -1.87
CA MET A 121 16.44 2.42 -0.60
C MET A 121 17.82 3.06 -0.62
N VAL A 122 17.91 4.31 -0.16
CA VAL A 122 19.18 5.03 -0.02
C VAL A 122 19.73 4.74 1.37
N GLY A 123 20.85 4.00 1.47
CA GLY A 123 21.54 3.74 2.74
C GLY A 123 22.55 2.60 2.65
N ALA A 124 23.77 2.83 3.16
CA ALA A 124 24.93 1.93 2.99
C ALA A 124 24.77 0.49 3.52
N LYS A 125 23.75 0.22 4.36
CA LYS A 125 23.48 -1.11 4.94
C LYS A 125 22.26 -1.81 4.34
N ASN A 126 21.47 -1.11 3.52
CA ASN A 126 20.21 -1.62 3.02
C ASN A 126 20.38 -2.18 1.61
N LYS A 127 20.40 -3.51 1.51
CA LYS A 127 20.48 -4.23 0.22
C LYS A 127 19.13 -4.47 -0.44
N LYS A 128 18.01 -4.18 0.25
CA LYS A 128 16.67 -4.41 -0.26
C LYS A 128 16.07 -3.13 -0.83
N SER A 129 15.30 -3.25 -1.89
CA SER A 129 14.45 -2.19 -2.45
C SER A 129 13.04 -2.29 -1.87
N LEU A 130 12.37 -1.15 -1.73
CA LEU A 130 10.96 -1.09 -1.39
C LEU A 130 10.12 -1.40 -2.63
N MET A 131 9.02 -2.10 -2.44
CA MET A 131 8.08 -2.42 -3.50
C MET A 131 6.70 -1.89 -3.14
N TYR A 132 6.03 -1.26 -4.12
CA TYR A 132 4.70 -0.71 -3.96
C TYR A 132 3.80 -1.08 -5.14
N TRP A 133 2.50 -1.13 -4.87
CA TRP A 133 1.45 -1.05 -5.89
C TRP A 133 0.96 0.38 -5.98
N ARG A 134 1.17 1.08 -7.10
CA ARG A 134 0.46 2.33 -7.39
C ARG A 134 -0.88 1.99 -8.00
N LEU A 135 -1.96 2.43 -7.38
CA LEU A 135 -3.31 2.15 -7.86
C LEU A 135 -3.84 3.36 -8.62
N TRP A 136 -4.08 3.12 -9.90
CA TRP A 136 -4.65 4.05 -10.84
C TRP A 136 -6.16 3.85 -10.93
N GLU A 137 -6.93 4.93 -10.85
CA GLU A 137 -8.37 4.94 -11.09
C GLU A 137 -8.74 6.10 -12.01
N ALA A 138 -9.97 6.09 -12.54
CA ALA A 138 -10.44 7.14 -13.43
C ALA A 138 -10.81 8.35 -12.56
N GLU A 139 -10.35 9.55 -12.93
CA GLU A 139 -10.65 10.75 -12.16
C GLU A 139 -12.17 10.97 -12.01
N SER A 140 -12.93 10.72 -13.08
CA SER A 140 -14.39 10.66 -13.06
C SER A 140 -14.92 9.87 -14.26
N GLU A 141 -16.20 9.48 -14.22
CA GLU A 141 -16.86 8.86 -15.38
C GLU A 141 -16.99 9.79 -16.59
N LEU A 142 -17.01 11.12 -16.36
CA LEU A 142 -17.15 12.12 -17.41
C LEU A 142 -15.80 12.55 -18.00
N SER A 143 -14.71 12.35 -17.26
CA SER A 143 -13.32 12.64 -17.65
C SER A 143 -12.44 11.50 -17.12
N PRO A 144 -12.30 10.40 -17.87
CA PRO A 144 -11.64 9.18 -17.40
C PRO A 144 -10.13 9.25 -17.52
N ALA A 145 -9.53 10.39 -17.19
CA ALA A 145 -8.07 10.51 -17.11
C ALA A 145 -7.57 9.61 -15.96
N PRO A 146 -6.52 8.78 -16.18
CA PRO A 146 -5.98 7.93 -15.14
C PRO A 146 -5.23 8.77 -14.09
N VAL A 147 -5.57 8.60 -12.82
CA VAL A 147 -4.94 9.28 -11.69
C VAL A 147 -4.50 8.29 -10.62
N VAL A 148 -3.32 8.52 -10.04
CA VAL A 148 -2.85 7.74 -8.88
C VAL A 148 -3.52 8.28 -7.62
N ARG A 149 -4.32 7.46 -6.94
CA ARG A 149 -4.92 7.84 -5.64
C ARG A 149 -4.17 7.31 -4.45
N ILE A 150 -3.59 6.14 -4.58
CA ILE A 150 -3.01 5.42 -3.46
C ILE A 150 -1.81 4.59 -3.90
N ALA A 151 -0.83 4.48 -3.02
CA ALA A 151 0.25 3.50 -3.09
C ALA A 151 0.11 2.53 -1.92
N LEU A 152 0.16 1.23 -2.19
CA LEU A 152 0.14 0.18 -1.17
C LEU A 152 1.51 -0.47 -1.06
N PHE A 153 2.07 -0.51 0.14
CA PHE A 153 3.31 -1.23 0.40
C PHE A 153 3.13 -2.71 0.07
N ALA A 154 4.04 -3.25 -0.74
CA ALA A 154 3.96 -4.61 -1.26
C ALA A 154 5.12 -5.51 -0.78
N GLY A 155 6.10 -4.96 -0.07
CA GLY A 155 7.20 -5.72 0.53
C GLY A 155 8.58 -5.12 0.28
N PHE A 156 9.59 -5.92 0.62
CA PHE A 156 10.99 -5.67 0.32
C PHE A 156 11.49 -6.70 -0.69
N VAL A 157 12.22 -6.27 -1.72
CA VAL A 157 12.84 -7.14 -2.73
C VAL A 157 14.35 -6.98 -2.72
N GLU A 158 15.11 -8.04 -2.97
CA GLU A 158 16.57 -8.01 -3.05
C GLU A 158 17.08 -7.43 -4.38
#